data_AF-A0A5J4KD38-F1
#
_entry.id   AF-A0A5J4KD38-F1
#
_cell.length_a   1.000
_cell.length_b   1.000
_cell.length_c   1.000
_cell.angle_alpha   90.00
_cell.angle_beta   90.00
_cell.angle_gamma   90.00
#
_symmetry.space_group_name_H-M   'P 1'
#
loop_
_entity.id
_entity.type
_entity.pdbx_description
1 polymer ?
#
loop_
_entity_poly.entity_id
_entity_poly.type
_entity_poly.pdbx_seq_one_letter_code
_entity_poly.pdbx_strand_id
1 'polypeptide(L)'
;MGKDRLLVSPVELKAVNHNSDTFFVNFKFLGSDGRPNGEPLPDHIADQLDTWQKTARKEHTHMPTSLTFTYWAGDQTYSQTLMMREHGSSPWSWLLYSDDVKINLSYGTLKGNVFCQARFSSHLLHMIGPEQSIVATESMLHEFIGELFHQQASEVHLCLDLQGFDFSTLCIHDPDRFPFVSRVTNISDRPLPPTNEEQEGGLSDLGYAKLQQQIEQDKHELEQALFLQPALRTTHRRIATLDFGSHASELSAQIYNKTLEIKKHQKQWFEAIWRSNGWDGVSEIWRIEFRFKRKFLNKYDLNEAFSVIDQFEALWKYATEEWLRFVDLNQSNDSNTSRLPTHPVWELVQQAYSVQHDTCTADPAGEQENRLQQIIQEKPLQVVKQAEYIRLDEELQTVLTWSDEELHQLVRSEKGPVTWSRCLLSVAFLTFILEKFHMTEVSAQYAALEESLRDVPVDVLRDLARSALAGLSPDQLTQLLDHLSPKSFEEVRTTLVKRDRRMAKLDSLIALLAGAFRSAVALAPPDEIGEISSISGQRVRQPDLYSDALWVLKKMQDYDKKKERVYCEEVWKKRLAYGFITAQRLEEERKYYGVDLAPADWSEINTVFDKLRSSRKPQQKNSSIGADYDDLNDIA
;
A
#
# COMPACT_ATOMS: atom_id res chain seq x y z
N MET A 1 -28.39 -22.70 -50.00
CA MET A 1 -27.58 -23.33 -48.94
C MET A 1 -26.36 -22.45 -48.73
N GLY A 2 -26.07 -21.81 -47.61
CA GLY A 2 -26.83 -21.44 -46.42
C GLY A 2 -26.22 -20.12 -45.94
N LYS A 3 -27.06 -19.10 -45.75
CA LYS A 3 -26.69 -17.85 -45.06
C LYS A 3 -26.89 -18.12 -43.58
N ASP A 4 -25.90 -18.71 -42.92
CA ASP A 4 -25.79 -18.54 -41.47
C ASP A 4 -25.12 -17.19 -41.24
N ARG A 5 -25.94 -16.14 -41.24
CA ARG A 5 -25.63 -14.93 -40.47
C ARG A 5 -25.59 -15.39 -39.02
N LEU A 6 -24.40 -15.74 -38.54
CA LEU A 6 -24.13 -15.79 -37.10
C LEU A 6 -24.51 -14.41 -36.55
N LEU A 7 -25.63 -14.38 -35.84
CA LEU A 7 -26.05 -13.28 -34.97
C LEU A 7 -25.07 -13.23 -33.80
N VAL A 8 -23.83 -12.82 -34.06
CA VAL A 8 -22.92 -12.41 -32.99
C VAL A 8 -23.36 -11.00 -32.64
N SER A 9 -23.77 -10.79 -31.38
CA SER A 9 -23.99 -9.44 -30.85
C SER A 9 -22.74 -8.60 -31.16
N PRO A 10 -22.87 -7.32 -31.56
CA PRO A 10 -21.69 -6.47 -31.72
C PRO A 10 -20.86 -6.51 -30.43
N VAL A 11 -19.53 -6.66 -30.58
CA VAL A 11 -18.61 -6.71 -29.44
C VAL A 11 -18.81 -5.45 -28.61
N GLU A 12 -19.12 -5.65 -27.33
CA GLU A 12 -19.40 -4.55 -26.42
C GLU A 12 -18.10 -3.80 -26.09
N LEU A 13 -18.14 -2.48 -26.18
CA LEU A 13 -17.03 -1.60 -25.83
C LEU A 13 -16.91 -1.52 -24.31
N LYS A 14 -15.78 -1.97 -23.75
CA LYS A 14 -15.55 -2.03 -22.29
C LYS A 14 -14.11 -1.77 -21.91
N ALA A 15 -13.93 -1.07 -20.79
CA ALA A 15 -12.70 -1.10 -20.03
C ALA A 15 -12.67 -2.41 -19.21
N VAL A 16 -11.65 -3.25 -19.40
CA VAL A 16 -11.53 -4.56 -18.73
C VAL A 16 -10.37 -4.60 -17.73
N ASN A 17 -9.56 -3.55 -17.64
CA ASN A 17 -8.56 -3.36 -16.60
C ASN A 17 -8.02 -1.92 -16.66
N HIS A 18 -7.76 -1.29 -15.52
CA HIS A 18 -7.01 -0.04 -15.42
C HIS A 18 -6.15 -0.10 -14.15
N ASN A 19 -4.85 0.16 -14.27
CA ASN A 19 -3.93 0.21 -13.13
C ASN A 19 -2.57 0.78 -13.56
N SER A 20 -1.69 1.04 -12.59
CA SER A 20 -0.27 1.23 -12.86
C SER A 20 0.37 -0.06 -13.39
N ASP A 21 0.99 -0.01 -14.57
CA ASP A 21 1.69 -1.15 -15.18
C ASP A 21 3.12 -1.28 -14.65
N THR A 22 3.78 -0.17 -14.35
CA THR A 22 5.13 -0.15 -13.82
C THR A 22 5.28 1.11 -12.96
N PHE A 23 5.94 0.97 -11.80
CA PHE A 23 6.24 2.10 -10.94
C PHE A 23 7.69 2.01 -10.43
N PHE A 24 8.43 3.10 -10.59
CA PHE A 24 9.79 3.27 -10.10
C PHE A 24 9.82 4.28 -8.96
N VAL A 25 10.38 3.86 -7.83
CA VAL A 25 10.52 4.67 -6.61
C VAL A 25 11.98 4.77 -6.22
N ASN A 26 12.46 5.99 -6.08
CA ASN A 26 13.78 6.31 -5.57
C ASN A 26 13.71 6.45 -4.05
N PHE A 27 14.54 5.71 -3.32
CA PHE A 27 14.71 5.85 -1.89
C PHE A 27 15.95 6.71 -1.59
N LYS A 28 15.79 7.59 -0.61
CA LYS A 28 16.82 8.54 -0.15
C LYS A 28 16.91 8.46 1.36
N PHE A 29 18.11 8.59 1.91
CA PHE A 29 18.28 8.68 3.37
C PHE A 29 17.62 9.93 3.92
N LEU A 30 16.99 9.79 5.08
CA LEU A 30 16.20 10.84 5.72
C LEU A 30 16.98 11.41 6.91
N GLY A 31 17.17 12.73 6.94
CA GLY A 31 17.80 13.44 8.04
C GLY A 31 16.89 13.61 9.24
N SER A 32 17.45 14.04 10.37
CA SER A 32 16.71 14.32 11.61
C SER A 32 15.60 15.37 11.48
N ASP A 33 15.60 16.16 10.40
CA ASP A 33 14.62 17.17 10.04
C ASP A 33 13.49 16.65 9.12
N GLY A 34 13.54 15.37 8.72
CA GLY A 34 12.56 14.76 7.83
C GLY A 34 12.85 14.94 6.34
N ARG A 35 13.99 15.53 5.95
CA ARG A 35 14.35 15.79 4.56
C ARG A 35 15.45 14.86 4.07
N PRO A 36 15.58 14.64 2.75
CA PRO A 36 16.69 13.85 2.21
C PRO A 36 18.05 14.45 2.58
N ASN A 37 18.87 13.74 3.36
CA ASN A 37 20.15 14.26 3.87
C ASN A 37 21.34 14.00 2.93
N GLY A 38 21.23 13.01 2.03
CA GLY A 38 22.30 12.66 1.10
C GLY A 38 23.49 11.94 1.73
N GLU A 39 23.29 11.34 2.90
CA GLU A 39 24.29 10.46 3.50
C GLU A 39 24.62 9.28 2.55
N PRO A 40 25.87 8.81 2.52
CA PRO A 40 26.23 7.64 1.74
C PRO A 40 25.67 6.36 2.37
N LEU A 41 25.64 5.30 1.57
CA LEU A 41 25.33 3.96 2.05
C LEU A 41 26.35 3.55 3.13
N PRO A 42 25.93 2.97 4.29
CA PRO A 42 26.87 2.53 5.32
C PRO A 42 27.89 1.52 4.79
N ASP A 43 29.16 1.66 5.22
CA ASP A 43 30.27 0.85 4.69
C ASP A 43 30.03 -0.66 4.81
N HIS A 44 29.51 -1.12 5.96
CA HIS A 44 29.21 -2.54 6.18
C HIS A 44 28.16 -3.10 5.20
N ILE A 45 27.20 -2.27 4.79
CA ILE A 45 26.20 -2.63 3.78
C ILE A 45 26.83 -2.69 2.40
N ALA A 46 27.64 -1.69 2.04
CA ALA A 46 28.37 -1.66 0.78
C ALA A 46 29.31 -2.88 0.64
N ASP A 47 30.04 -3.23 1.70
CA ASP A 47 30.93 -4.38 1.75
C ASP A 47 30.18 -5.71 1.56
N GLN A 48 28.98 -5.83 2.15
CA GLN A 48 28.13 -6.99 1.98
C GLN A 48 27.62 -7.13 0.54
N LEU A 49 27.16 -6.02 -0.07
CA LEU A 49 26.73 -6.00 -1.47
C LEU A 49 27.88 -6.34 -2.42
N ASP A 50 29.08 -5.81 -2.16
CA ASP A 50 30.29 -6.15 -2.90
C ASP A 50 30.67 -7.63 -2.76
N THR A 51 30.50 -8.21 -1.58
CA THR A 51 30.76 -9.63 -1.33
C THR A 51 29.82 -10.51 -2.16
N TRP A 52 28.53 -10.19 -2.19
CA TRP A 52 27.56 -10.90 -3.03
C TRP A 52 27.88 -10.74 -4.52
N GLN A 53 28.19 -9.52 -4.97
CA GLN A 53 28.49 -9.25 -6.37
C GLN A 53 29.80 -9.92 -6.82
N LYS A 54 30.84 -9.92 -5.98
CA LYS A 54 32.11 -10.64 -6.25
C LYS A 54 31.88 -12.14 -6.36
N THR A 55 31.03 -12.70 -5.49
CA THR A 55 30.66 -14.12 -5.57
C THR A 55 29.92 -14.42 -6.88
N ALA A 56 28.95 -13.58 -7.26
CA ALA A 56 28.23 -13.74 -8.53
C ALA A 56 29.16 -13.72 -9.75
N ARG A 57 30.10 -12.77 -9.80
CA ARG A 57 31.13 -12.71 -10.86
C ARG A 57 31.99 -13.97 -10.92
N LYS A 58 32.38 -14.49 -9.75
CA LYS A 58 33.25 -15.66 -9.66
C LYS A 58 32.55 -16.93 -10.16
N GLU A 59 31.28 -17.09 -9.82
CA GLU A 59 30.49 -18.28 -10.18
C GLU A 59 29.83 -18.17 -11.56
N HIS A 60 29.95 -17.01 -12.24
CA HIS A 60 29.29 -16.71 -13.52
C HIS A 60 27.77 -17.01 -13.50
N THR A 61 27.15 -16.74 -12.35
CA THR A 61 25.73 -16.93 -12.13
C THR A 61 25.20 -15.89 -11.16
N HIS A 62 23.90 -15.59 -11.25
CA HIS A 62 23.25 -14.68 -10.32
C HIS A 62 23.16 -15.34 -8.94
N MET A 63 23.54 -14.61 -7.90
CA MET A 63 23.66 -15.17 -6.55
C MET A 63 22.45 -14.82 -5.68
N PRO A 64 21.83 -15.78 -4.98
CA PRO A 64 20.83 -15.47 -3.97
C PRO A 64 21.48 -14.66 -2.84
N THR A 65 20.76 -13.66 -2.35
CA THR A 65 21.19 -12.82 -1.22
C THR A 65 20.39 -13.14 0.04
N SER A 66 20.73 -12.53 1.17
CA SER A 66 19.88 -12.60 2.36
C SER A 66 18.68 -11.66 2.30
N LEU A 67 18.61 -10.78 1.28
CA LEU A 67 17.49 -9.87 1.08
C LEU A 67 16.30 -10.63 0.54
N THR A 68 15.19 -10.53 1.26
CA THR A 68 13.94 -11.20 0.93
C THR A 68 12.83 -10.17 0.85
N PHE A 69 12.20 -10.10 -0.32
CA PHE A 69 11.03 -9.26 -0.54
C PHE A 69 9.79 -10.03 -0.11
N THR A 70 9.20 -9.63 1.01
CA THR A 70 8.03 -10.28 1.62
C THR A 70 6.81 -9.37 1.51
N TYR A 71 5.70 -9.94 1.05
CA TYR A 71 4.42 -9.24 0.95
C TYR A 71 3.26 -10.18 1.24
N TRP A 72 2.08 -9.59 1.39
CA TRP A 72 0.84 -10.29 1.71
C TRP A 72 -0.12 -10.10 0.54
N ALA A 73 -0.69 -11.19 0.03
CA ALA A 73 -1.82 -11.13 -0.90
C ALA A 73 -2.91 -12.08 -0.37
N GLY A 74 -4.05 -11.50 0.00
CA GLY A 74 -5.04 -12.17 0.85
C GLY A 74 -4.41 -12.64 2.18
N ASP A 75 -4.72 -13.88 2.58
CA ASP A 75 -4.22 -14.49 3.82
C ASP A 75 -2.84 -15.15 3.67
N GLN A 76 -2.25 -15.10 2.47
CA GLN A 76 -1.00 -15.78 2.18
C GLN A 76 0.18 -14.80 2.19
N THR A 77 1.23 -15.19 2.90
CA THR A 77 2.52 -14.52 2.84
C THR A 77 3.32 -15.06 1.67
N TYR A 78 3.77 -14.17 0.80
CA TYR A 78 4.68 -14.47 -0.30
C TYR A 78 6.04 -13.87 0.00
N SER A 79 7.09 -14.59 -0.40
CA SER A 79 8.47 -14.23 -0.08
C SER A 79 9.36 -14.57 -1.26
N GLN A 80 10.11 -13.59 -1.75
CA GLN A 80 11.01 -13.73 -2.90
C GLN A 80 12.42 -13.31 -2.51
N THR A 81 13.37 -14.25 -2.59
CA THR A 81 14.78 -13.93 -2.39
C THR A 81 15.29 -13.10 -3.56
N LEU A 82 15.94 -11.97 -3.28
CA LEU A 82 16.56 -11.14 -4.29
C LEU A 82 17.88 -11.75 -4.77
N MET A 83 18.03 -11.83 -6.09
CA MET A 83 19.21 -12.33 -6.79
C MET A 83 20.13 -11.17 -7.16
N MET A 84 21.41 -11.26 -6.80
CA MET A 84 22.48 -10.32 -7.15
C MET A 84 23.04 -10.63 -8.54
N ARG A 85 23.15 -9.60 -9.38
CA ARG A 85 23.84 -9.69 -10.68
C ARG A 85 25.34 -9.56 -10.55
N GLU A 86 26.05 -10.11 -11.54
CA GLU A 86 27.51 -10.03 -11.67
C GLU A 86 28.00 -8.59 -11.82
N HIS A 87 27.27 -7.75 -12.54
CA HIS A 87 27.70 -6.39 -12.87
C HIS A 87 26.62 -5.37 -12.57
N GLY A 88 27.07 -4.21 -12.09
CA GLY A 88 26.28 -2.99 -12.05
C GLY A 88 25.99 -2.44 -13.45
N SER A 89 25.19 -1.39 -13.51
CA SER A 89 24.93 -0.63 -14.74
C SER A 89 24.89 0.84 -14.37
N SER A 90 25.88 1.60 -14.85
CA SER A 90 26.03 3.02 -14.52
C SER A 90 24.69 3.77 -14.66
N PRO A 91 24.21 4.47 -13.62
CA PRO A 91 24.95 4.90 -12.42
C PRO A 91 24.91 3.94 -11.21
N TRP A 92 24.31 2.76 -11.36
CA TRP A 92 24.07 1.80 -10.26
C TRP A 92 25.22 0.82 -10.09
N SER A 93 25.72 0.70 -8.87
CA SER A 93 26.82 -0.19 -8.50
C SER A 93 26.34 -1.65 -8.38
N TRP A 94 25.17 -1.85 -7.76
CA TRP A 94 24.62 -3.17 -7.50
C TRP A 94 23.20 -3.28 -8.03
N LEU A 95 22.90 -4.42 -8.67
CA LEU A 95 21.60 -4.69 -9.26
C LEU A 95 21.09 -6.01 -8.68
N LEU A 96 20.00 -5.91 -7.93
CA LEU A 96 19.31 -7.05 -7.36
C LEU A 96 17.93 -7.17 -7.99
N TYR A 97 17.41 -8.39 -8.10
CA TYR A 97 16.09 -8.60 -8.66
C TYR A 97 15.42 -9.89 -8.17
N SER A 98 14.11 -9.89 -8.14
CA SER A 98 13.25 -11.06 -8.22
C SER A 98 12.37 -10.96 -9.47
N ASP A 99 11.35 -11.82 -9.57
CA ASP A 99 10.36 -11.75 -10.65
C ASP A 99 9.53 -10.46 -10.57
N ASP A 100 9.25 -9.99 -9.35
CA ASP A 100 8.35 -8.87 -9.09
C ASP A 100 9.02 -7.53 -8.80
N VAL A 101 10.25 -7.55 -8.26
CA VAL A 101 10.94 -6.33 -7.83
C VAL A 101 12.36 -6.29 -8.36
N LYS A 102 12.77 -5.13 -8.86
CA LYS A 102 14.19 -4.84 -9.15
C LYS A 102 14.67 -3.74 -8.23
N ILE A 103 15.79 -3.98 -7.54
CA ILE A 103 16.42 -3.05 -6.61
C ILE A 103 17.79 -2.68 -7.16
N ASN A 104 17.93 -1.42 -7.57
CA ASN A 104 19.19 -0.87 -8.02
C ASN A 104 19.79 -0.02 -6.90
N LEU A 105 21.01 -0.33 -6.48
CA LEU A 105 21.70 0.34 -5.38
C LEU A 105 22.97 1.04 -5.86
N SER A 106 23.32 2.10 -5.14
CA SER A 106 24.52 2.90 -5.31
C SER A 106 24.99 3.36 -3.93
N TYR A 107 26.17 3.98 -3.88
CA TYR A 107 26.73 4.51 -2.64
C TYR A 107 25.98 5.72 -2.05
N GLY A 108 24.83 6.14 -2.61
CA GLY A 108 24.06 7.30 -2.13
C GLY A 108 24.51 8.66 -2.69
N THR A 109 25.55 8.66 -3.52
CA THR A 109 26.14 9.87 -4.11
C THR A 109 25.51 10.28 -5.45
N LEU A 110 24.42 9.62 -5.86
CA LEU A 110 23.75 9.95 -7.11
C LEU A 110 23.03 11.30 -7.01
N LYS A 111 22.92 11.96 -8.17
CA LYS A 111 22.24 13.24 -8.29
C LYS A 111 20.85 13.17 -7.65
N GLY A 112 20.61 14.04 -6.67
CA GLY A 112 19.36 14.08 -5.92
C GLY A 112 19.32 13.15 -4.70
N ASN A 113 20.47 12.71 -4.19
CA ASN A 113 20.64 11.96 -2.94
C ASN A 113 19.95 10.59 -2.96
N VAL A 114 19.94 9.95 -4.13
CA VAL A 114 19.31 8.63 -4.33
C VAL A 114 20.36 7.56 -4.07
N PHE A 115 20.08 6.65 -3.15
CA PHE A 115 20.92 5.47 -2.94
C PHE A 115 20.30 4.22 -3.58
N CYS A 116 18.97 4.14 -3.62
CA CYS A 116 18.23 2.99 -4.09
C CYS A 116 17.14 3.41 -5.08
N GLN A 117 16.92 2.63 -6.13
CA GLN A 117 15.73 2.69 -6.97
C GLN A 117 15.08 1.32 -7.02
N ALA A 118 13.83 1.25 -6.59
CA ALA A 118 12.98 0.09 -6.78
C ALA A 118 12.15 0.24 -8.05
N ARG A 119 12.00 -0.85 -8.82
CA ARG A 119 11.03 -0.98 -9.91
C ARG A 119 10.09 -2.13 -9.59
N PHE A 120 8.80 -1.86 -9.60
CA PHE A 120 7.73 -2.84 -9.42
C PHE A 120 7.23 -3.36 -10.77
N SER A 121 7.04 -4.68 -10.86
CA SER A 121 6.46 -5.34 -12.03
C SER A 121 4.96 -5.08 -12.11
N SER A 122 4.39 -5.18 -13.31
CA SER A 122 2.93 -5.14 -13.50
C SER A 122 2.22 -6.23 -12.68
N HIS A 123 2.82 -7.43 -12.61
CA HIS A 123 2.28 -8.55 -11.85
C HIS A 123 2.10 -8.18 -10.36
N LEU A 124 3.15 -7.66 -9.73
CA LEU A 124 3.09 -7.22 -8.33
C LEU A 124 2.08 -6.10 -8.11
N LEU A 125 2.07 -5.10 -8.99
CA LEU A 125 1.17 -3.96 -8.90
C LEU A 125 -0.30 -4.37 -9.02
N HIS A 126 -0.60 -5.41 -9.82
CA HIS A 126 -1.94 -6.00 -9.88
C HIS A 126 -2.29 -6.86 -8.66
N MET A 127 -1.31 -7.50 -8.02
CA MET A 127 -1.58 -8.34 -6.84
C MET A 127 -1.81 -7.53 -5.57
N ILE A 128 -0.97 -6.52 -5.30
CA ILE A 128 -0.95 -5.84 -3.99
C ILE A 128 -1.00 -4.30 -4.09
N GLY A 129 -0.99 -3.75 -5.30
CA GLY A 129 -1.00 -2.31 -5.52
C GLY A 129 0.34 -1.60 -5.27
N PRO A 130 0.45 -0.34 -5.73
CA PRO A 130 1.69 0.44 -5.62
C PRO A 130 2.04 0.79 -4.17
N GLU A 131 1.07 1.07 -3.31
CA GLU A 131 1.31 1.47 -1.92
C GLU A 131 1.97 0.35 -1.12
N GLN A 132 1.39 -0.86 -1.17
CA GLN A 132 1.90 -2.02 -0.45
C GLN A 132 3.25 -2.46 -1.02
N SER A 133 3.45 -2.36 -2.33
CA SER A 133 4.76 -2.60 -2.98
C SER A 133 5.86 -1.69 -2.42
N ILE A 134 5.55 -0.41 -2.22
CA ILE A 134 6.48 0.56 -1.64
C ILE A 134 6.77 0.22 -0.18
N VAL A 135 5.73 -0.07 0.62
CA VAL A 135 5.87 -0.39 2.06
C VAL A 135 6.66 -1.68 2.28
N ALA A 136 6.38 -2.73 1.51
CA ALA A 136 7.12 -3.99 1.57
C ALA A 136 8.61 -3.78 1.24
N THR A 137 8.89 -2.94 0.24
CA THR A 137 10.27 -2.60 -0.13
C THR A 137 10.96 -1.77 0.94
N GLU A 138 10.27 -0.77 1.49
CA GLU A 138 10.79 0.05 2.60
C GLU A 138 11.12 -0.81 3.81
N SER A 139 10.24 -1.75 4.17
CA SER A 139 10.42 -2.67 5.29
C SER A 139 11.66 -3.55 5.09
N MET A 140 11.81 -4.14 3.90
CA MET A 140 12.99 -4.93 3.54
C MET A 140 14.29 -4.09 3.58
N LEU A 141 14.26 -2.86 3.04
CA LEU A 141 15.41 -1.97 3.08
C LEU A 141 15.75 -1.54 4.51
N HIS A 142 14.74 -1.33 5.36
CA HIS A 142 14.92 -0.97 6.76
C HIS A 142 15.53 -2.12 7.55
N GLU A 143 15.05 -3.35 7.37
CA GLU A 143 15.63 -4.54 8.00
C GLU A 143 17.11 -4.72 7.62
N PHE A 144 17.45 -4.41 6.36
CA PHE A 144 18.81 -4.56 5.86
C PHE A 144 19.75 -3.44 6.29
N ILE A 145 19.31 -2.18 6.22
CA ILE A 145 20.17 -1.00 6.35
C ILE A 145 20.03 -0.33 7.73
N GLY A 146 18.86 -0.45 8.36
CA GLY A 146 18.58 0.15 9.69
C GLY A 146 18.25 1.64 9.69
N GLU A 147 17.91 2.22 8.54
CA GLU A 147 17.69 3.67 8.38
C GLU A 147 16.27 4.01 7.89
N LEU A 148 15.88 5.27 8.05
CA LEU A 148 14.63 5.81 7.50
C LEU A 148 14.84 6.38 6.10
N PHE A 149 13.80 6.26 5.27
CA PHE A 149 13.89 6.66 3.87
C PHE A 149 12.79 7.64 3.47
N HIS A 150 13.12 8.50 2.50
CA HIS A 150 12.15 9.25 1.72
C HIS A 150 11.91 8.55 0.39
N GLN A 151 10.64 8.27 0.07
CA GLN A 151 10.21 7.62 -1.16
C GLN A 151 9.82 8.67 -2.20
N GLN A 152 10.63 8.80 -3.24
CA GLN A 152 10.39 9.72 -4.35
C GLN A 152 9.92 8.96 -5.58
N ALA A 153 8.77 9.32 -6.15
CA ALA A 153 8.36 8.81 -7.45
C ALA A 153 9.34 9.26 -8.55
N SER A 154 9.77 8.32 -9.38
CA SER A 154 10.72 8.59 -10.45
C SER A 154 10.18 8.28 -11.85
N GLU A 155 9.31 7.28 -11.99
CA GLU A 155 8.63 6.97 -13.24
C GLU A 155 7.39 6.14 -12.94
N VAL A 156 6.22 6.50 -13.46
CA VAL A 156 4.97 5.73 -13.31
C VAL A 156 4.32 5.53 -14.68
N HIS A 157 3.87 4.31 -14.95
CA HIS A 157 3.16 3.95 -16.16
C HIS A 157 1.71 3.67 -15.79
N LEU A 158 0.78 4.51 -16.21
CA LEU A 158 -0.65 4.28 -16.03
C LEU A 158 -1.21 3.65 -17.30
N CYS A 159 -2.16 2.72 -17.17
CA CYS A 159 -2.72 2.05 -18.33
C CYS A 159 -4.20 1.72 -18.20
N LEU A 160 -4.81 1.49 -19.35
CA LEU A 160 -6.17 1.00 -19.54
C LEU A 160 -6.15 -0.09 -20.61
N ASP A 161 -6.79 -1.22 -20.32
CA ASP A 161 -7.08 -2.31 -21.26
C ASP A 161 -8.52 -2.21 -21.75
N LEU A 162 -8.68 -2.18 -23.06
CA LEU A 162 -9.94 -1.93 -23.74
C LEU A 162 -10.34 -3.13 -24.62
N GLN A 163 -11.57 -3.60 -24.46
CA GLN A 163 -12.26 -4.49 -25.39
C GLN A 163 -13.17 -3.67 -26.32
N GLY A 164 -13.35 -4.13 -27.56
CA GLY A 164 -14.44 -3.65 -28.42
C GLY A 164 -14.06 -2.50 -29.35
N PHE A 165 -12.77 -2.17 -29.46
CA PHE A 165 -12.26 -1.26 -30.48
C PHE A 165 -10.91 -1.73 -31.04
N ASP A 166 -10.79 -1.83 -32.37
CA ASP A 166 -9.58 -2.27 -33.06
C ASP A 166 -8.83 -1.07 -33.66
N PHE A 167 -7.78 -0.61 -32.94
CA PHE A 167 -6.92 0.48 -33.40
C PHE A 167 -6.07 0.12 -34.63
N SER A 168 -5.97 -1.15 -35.02
CA SER A 168 -5.22 -1.55 -36.22
C SER A 168 -5.84 -1.05 -37.53
N THR A 169 -7.12 -0.68 -37.48
CA THR A 169 -7.91 -0.21 -38.63
C THR A 169 -7.78 1.29 -38.89
N LEU A 170 -7.07 2.03 -38.02
CA LEU A 170 -6.92 3.47 -38.17
C LEU A 170 -6.05 3.82 -39.38
N CYS A 171 -6.57 4.67 -40.26
CA CYS A 171 -5.81 5.28 -41.35
C CYS A 171 -4.92 6.40 -40.80
N ILE A 172 -3.73 6.05 -40.31
CA ILE A 172 -2.79 7.03 -39.74
C ILE A 172 -1.90 7.73 -40.79
N HIS A 173 -1.87 7.20 -42.01
CA HIS A 173 -0.95 7.66 -43.07
C HIS A 173 -1.44 8.91 -43.83
N ASP A 174 -2.69 9.31 -43.62
CA ASP A 174 -3.28 10.52 -44.21
C ASP A 174 -3.20 11.66 -43.17
N PRO A 175 -2.33 12.66 -43.37
CA PRO A 175 -2.18 13.78 -42.43
C PRO A 175 -3.48 14.57 -42.22
N ASP A 176 -4.32 14.66 -43.26
CA ASP A 176 -5.60 15.37 -43.20
C ASP A 176 -6.69 14.56 -42.49
N ARG A 177 -6.44 13.27 -42.24
CA ARG A 177 -7.32 12.34 -41.52
C ARG A 177 -6.65 11.69 -40.32
N PHE A 178 -5.62 12.32 -39.76
CA PHE A 178 -4.98 11.80 -38.55
C PHE A 178 -5.89 12.04 -37.33
N PRO A 179 -6.39 10.98 -36.66
CA PRO A 179 -7.48 11.12 -35.69
C PRO A 179 -6.99 11.44 -34.28
N PHE A 180 -5.72 11.86 -34.10
CA PHE A 180 -5.19 12.22 -32.79
C PHE A 180 -4.74 13.68 -32.76
N VAL A 181 -5.15 14.36 -31.70
CA VAL A 181 -4.62 15.67 -31.29
C VAL A 181 -3.58 15.40 -30.21
N SER A 182 -2.32 15.70 -30.48
CA SER A 182 -1.20 15.38 -29.58
C SER A 182 -0.29 16.60 -29.39
N ARG A 183 0.25 16.77 -28.18
CA ARG A 183 1.32 17.76 -27.90
C ARG A 183 2.69 17.32 -28.39
N VAL A 184 2.83 16.08 -28.88
CA VAL A 184 4.08 15.54 -29.42
C VAL A 184 3.99 15.40 -30.93
N THR A 185 5.06 15.81 -31.60
CA THR A 185 5.19 15.72 -33.07
C THR A 185 5.82 14.41 -33.55
N ASN A 186 6.54 13.69 -32.68
CA ASN A 186 7.14 12.41 -33.02
C ASN A 186 6.18 11.26 -32.69
N ILE A 187 5.55 10.71 -33.72
CA ILE A 187 4.60 9.59 -33.63
C ILE A 187 5.13 8.48 -34.54
N SER A 188 5.27 7.28 -34.00
CA SER A 188 5.78 6.13 -34.75
C SER A 188 4.86 4.93 -34.60
N ASP A 189 4.73 4.15 -35.66
CA ASP A 189 3.95 2.93 -35.70
C ASP A 189 4.84 1.69 -35.77
N ARG A 190 4.35 0.57 -35.22
CA ARG A 190 4.91 -0.78 -35.43
C ARG A 190 3.84 -1.66 -36.05
N PRO A 191 4.15 -2.36 -37.16
CA PRO A 191 3.16 -3.11 -37.92
C PRO A 191 2.88 -4.49 -37.30
N LEU A 192 1.70 -5.03 -37.59
CA LEU A 192 1.44 -6.45 -37.35
C LEU A 192 2.24 -7.31 -38.36
N PRO A 193 2.81 -8.45 -37.94
CA PRO A 193 3.30 -9.44 -38.90
C PRO A 193 2.13 -9.89 -39.79
N PRO A 194 2.27 -9.88 -41.12
CA PRO A 194 1.21 -10.32 -42.01
C PRO A 194 0.89 -11.79 -41.77
N THR A 195 -0.40 -12.12 -41.80
CA THR A 195 -0.91 -13.50 -41.67
C THR A 195 -0.43 -14.37 -42.84
N ASN A 196 -0.44 -15.70 -42.66
CA ASN A 196 -0.03 -16.63 -43.72
C ASN A 196 -0.88 -16.45 -45.01
N GLU A 197 -2.18 -16.18 -44.87
CA GLU A 197 -3.07 -15.86 -46.00
C GLU A 197 -2.71 -14.53 -46.70
N GLU A 198 -2.26 -13.51 -45.95
CA GLU A 198 -1.79 -12.23 -46.52
C GLU A 198 -0.42 -12.35 -47.21
N GLN A 199 0.40 -13.32 -46.79
CA GLN A 199 1.68 -13.63 -47.43
C GLN A 199 1.50 -14.43 -48.73
N GLU A 200 0.50 -15.31 -48.81
CA GLU A 200 0.16 -16.08 -50.01
C GLU A 200 -0.46 -15.22 -51.12
N GLY A 201 -1.02 -14.05 -50.79
CA GLY A 201 -1.61 -13.09 -51.73
C GLY A 201 -0.65 -12.06 -52.35
N GLY A 202 0.67 -12.25 -52.25
CA GLY A 202 1.68 -11.29 -52.70
C GLY A 202 1.66 -10.98 -54.21
N LEU A 203 2.05 -9.74 -54.58
CA LEU A 203 2.22 -9.30 -55.97
C LEU A 203 3.24 -10.18 -56.71
N SER A 204 2.99 -10.50 -57.98
CA SER A 204 3.97 -11.16 -58.84
C SER A 204 5.26 -10.34 -58.95
N ASP A 205 6.37 -10.95 -59.35
CA ASP A 205 7.66 -10.27 -59.52
C ASP A 205 7.56 -9.00 -60.38
N LEU A 206 6.66 -8.99 -61.37
CA LEU A 206 6.37 -7.83 -62.21
C LEU A 206 5.63 -6.71 -61.44
N GLY A 207 4.73 -7.09 -60.54
CA GLY A 207 4.05 -6.18 -59.62
C GLY A 207 5.01 -5.60 -58.57
N TYR A 208 5.97 -6.41 -58.10
CA TYR A 208 7.03 -5.96 -57.19
C TYR A 208 7.92 -4.91 -57.85
N ALA A 209 8.34 -5.14 -59.10
CA ALA A 209 9.14 -4.17 -59.86
C ALA A 209 8.41 -2.84 -60.09
N LYS A 210 7.10 -2.88 -60.41
CA LYS A 210 6.27 -1.67 -60.54
C LYS A 210 6.14 -0.92 -59.22
N LEU A 211 5.95 -1.63 -58.12
CA LEU A 211 5.82 -1.02 -56.79
C LEU A 211 7.13 -0.34 -56.36
N GLN A 212 8.27 -0.99 -56.59
CA GLN A 212 9.58 -0.39 -56.33
C GLN A 212 9.82 0.87 -57.17
N GLN A 213 9.40 0.86 -58.43
CA GLN A 213 9.51 2.02 -59.31
C GLN A 213 8.65 3.20 -58.82
N GLN A 214 7.44 2.91 -58.34
CA GLN A 214 6.55 3.92 -57.75
C GLN A 214 7.13 4.49 -56.45
N ILE A 215 7.66 3.65 -55.56
CA ILE A 215 8.27 4.08 -54.29
C ILE A 215 9.47 5.01 -54.54
N GLU A 216 10.32 4.72 -55.52
CA GLU A 216 11.46 5.57 -55.82
C GLU A 216 11.03 6.91 -56.43
N GLN A 217 9.93 6.91 -57.18
CA GLN A 217 9.36 8.10 -57.79
C GLN A 217 8.70 9.01 -56.73
N ASP A 218 7.91 8.42 -55.83
CA ASP A 218 7.29 9.11 -54.69
C ASP A 218 8.36 9.67 -53.73
N LYS A 219 9.43 8.92 -53.49
CA LYS A 219 10.59 9.36 -52.70
C LYS A 219 11.29 10.57 -53.33
N HIS A 220 11.44 10.57 -54.66
CA HIS A 220 12.06 11.69 -55.35
C HIS A 220 11.20 12.96 -55.31
N GLU A 221 9.87 12.82 -55.31
CA GLU A 221 8.91 13.92 -55.11
C GLU A 221 8.91 14.44 -53.66
N LEU A 222 8.98 13.54 -52.66
CA LEU A 222 9.08 13.87 -51.23
C LEU A 222 10.40 14.61 -50.88
N GLU A 223 11.51 14.24 -51.50
CA GLU A 223 12.80 14.92 -51.29
C GLU A 223 12.81 16.37 -51.83
N GLN A 224 11.91 16.71 -52.76
CA GLN A 224 11.76 18.07 -53.28
C GLN A 224 10.80 18.94 -52.44
N ALA A 225 9.96 18.33 -51.60
CA ALA A 225 8.95 19.01 -50.78
C ALA A 225 9.33 18.99 -49.29
N LEU A 226 10.44 19.64 -48.92
CA LEU A 226 10.84 19.79 -47.51
C LEU A 226 9.90 20.76 -46.77
N PHE A 227 8.88 20.21 -46.11
CA PHE A 227 8.18 20.83 -44.98
C PHE A 227 8.16 19.86 -43.80
N LEU A 228 8.41 20.41 -42.61
CA LEU A 228 8.37 19.72 -41.32
C LEU A 228 7.02 19.01 -41.12
N GLN A 229 6.99 17.69 -41.29
CA GLN A 229 5.86 16.82 -40.94
C GLN A 229 6.35 15.60 -40.14
N PRO A 230 5.49 14.99 -39.31
CA PRO A 230 5.82 13.74 -38.61
C PRO A 230 6.17 12.64 -39.62
N ALA A 231 7.40 12.14 -39.57
CA ALA A 231 7.81 11.02 -40.41
C ALA A 231 7.29 9.70 -39.82
N LEU A 232 6.08 9.30 -40.20
CA LEU A 232 5.59 7.93 -40.03
C LEU A 232 6.46 6.98 -40.86
N ARG A 233 6.76 5.79 -40.33
CA ARG A 233 7.86 4.93 -40.86
C ARG A 233 7.43 3.65 -41.57
N THR A 234 6.13 3.38 -41.79
CA THR A 234 5.74 2.11 -42.42
C THR A 234 4.62 2.19 -43.47
N THR A 235 4.58 1.17 -44.34
CA THR A 235 3.64 0.95 -45.46
C THR A 235 2.66 -0.22 -45.19
N HIS A 236 2.55 -0.71 -43.96
CA HIS A 236 1.77 -1.91 -43.64
C HIS A 236 0.29 -1.61 -43.39
N ARG A 237 -0.60 -2.54 -43.81
CA ARG A 237 -2.07 -2.35 -43.80
C ARG A 237 -2.73 -2.38 -42.40
N ARG A 238 -2.04 -2.87 -41.35
CA ARG A 238 -2.58 -2.97 -39.99
C ARG A 238 -1.51 -2.68 -38.93
N ILE A 239 -1.85 -1.79 -38.00
CA ILE A 239 -0.96 -1.33 -36.92
C ILE A 239 -1.03 -2.30 -35.75
N ALA A 240 0.12 -2.64 -35.15
CA ALA A 240 0.20 -3.39 -33.88
C ALA A 240 0.42 -2.47 -32.68
N THR A 241 1.12 -1.36 -32.90
CA THR A 241 1.41 -0.37 -31.87
C THR A 241 1.55 1.03 -32.47
N LEU A 242 1.04 2.03 -31.75
CA LEU A 242 1.34 3.44 -31.92
C LEU A 242 2.12 3.94 -30.71
N ASP A 243 3.28 4.56 -30.94
CA ASP A 243 4.04 5.25 -29.90
C ASP A 243 3.93 6.77 -30.12
N PHE A 244 3.62 7.50 -29.04
CA PHE A 244 3.59 8.96 -29.00
C PHE A 244 4.76 9.45 -28.14
N GLY A 245 5.75 10.04 -28.80
CA GLY A 245 7.01 10.43 -28.18
C GLY A 245 8.00 9.27 -28.00
N SER A 246 9.26 9.64 -27.73
CA SER A 246 10.31 8.65 -27.45
C SER A 246 10.26 8.15 -26.01
N HIS A 247 10.83 6.98 -25.73
CA HIS A 247 11.02 6.49 -24.36
C HIS A 247 11.92 7.38 -23.49
N ALA A 248 12.66 8.34 -24.06
CA ALA A 248 13.45 9.31 -23.30
C ALA A 248 12.65 10.58 -22.91
N SER A 249 11.44 10.73 -23.43
CA SER A 249 10.58 11.90 -23.19
C SER A 249 10.07 11.92 -21.75
N GLU A 250 9.72 13.12 -21.26
CA GLU A 250 9.20 13.29 -19.90
C GLU A 250 7.78 12.72 -19.72
N LEU A 251 6.99 12.73 -20.80
CA LEU A 251 5.72 12.04 -20.95
C LEU A 251 5.72 11.38 -22.33
N SER A 252 5.29 10.12 -22.40
CA SER A 252 5.11 9.37 -23.64
C SER A 252 3.89 8.46 -23.52
N ALA A 253 3.30 8.06 -24.65
CA ALA A 253 2.20 7.10 -24.65
C ALA A 253 2.40 5.99 -25.66
N GLN A 254 1.72 4.88 -25.42
CA GLN A 254 1.70 3.73 -26.31
C GLN A 254 0.26 3.20 -26.40
N ILE A 255 -0.20 2.92 -27.63
CA ILE A 255 -1.46 2.22 -27.88
C ILE A 255 -1.12 0.93 -28.62
N TYR A 256 -1.37 -0.24 -28.02
CA TYR A 256 -0.91 -1.50 -28.59
C TYR A 256 -1.84 -2.68 -28.34
N ASN A 257 -1.80 -3.67 -29.23
CA ASN A 257 -2.54 -4.92 -29.06
C ASN A 257 -1.92 -5.73 -27.90
N LYS A 258 -2.61 -5.72 -26.76
CA LYS A 258 -2.15 -6.35 -25.52
C LYS A 258 -2.32 -7.85 -25.56
N THR A 259 -3.36 -8.36 -26.22
CA THR A 259 -3.57 -9.81 -26.43
C THR A 259 -2.38 -10.45 -27.13
N LEU A 260 -1.81 -9.81 -28.15
CA LEU A 260 -0.61 -10.30 -28.82
C LEU A 260 0.65 -10.18 -27.95
N GLU A 261 0.78 -9.09 -27.17
CA GLU A 261 1.90 -8.91 -26.24
C GLU A 261 1.94 -10.00 -25.17
N ILE A 262 0.82 -10.29 -24.52
CA ILE A 262 0.79 -11.27 -23.43
C ILE A 262 1.05 -12.70 -23.94
N LYS A 263 0.63 -13.04 -25.18
CA LYS A 263 0.95 -14.33 -25.80
C LYS A 263 2.44 -14.45 -26.08
N LYS A 264 3.05 -13.39 -26.62
CA LYS A 264 4.48 -13.34 -26.92
C LYS A 264 5.35 -13.42 -25.66
N HIS A 265 4.94 -12.76 -24.59
CA HIS A 265 5.70 -12.64 -23.35
C HIS A 265 5.25 -13.60 -22.23
N GLN A 266 4.35 -14.55 -22.53
CA GLN A 266 3.83 -15.54 -21.59
C GLN A 266 3.22 -14.91 -20.31
N LYS A 267 2.39 -13.88 -20.50
CA LYS A 267 1.68 -13.18 -19.42
C LYS A 267 0.18 -13.48 -19.41
N GLN A 268 -0.18 -14.75 -19.64
CA GLN A 268 -1.59 -15.18 -19.72
C GLN A 268 -2.36 -14.96 -18.40
N TRP A 269 -1.68 -14.69 -17.28
CA TRP A 269 -2.32 -14.30 -16.02
C TRP A 269 -3.22 -13.05 -16.17
N PHE A 270 -2.97 -12.17 -17.15
CA PHE A 270 -3.87 -11.06 -17.47
C PHE A 270 -5.27 -11.51 -17.89
N GLU A 271 -5.41 -12.69 -18.51
CA GLU A 271 -6.71 -13.19 -18.97
C GLU A 271 -7.68 -13.37 -17.81
N ALA A 272 -7.20 -13.78 -16.64
CA ALA A 272 -8.03 -13.92 -15.45
C ALA A 272 -8.58 -12.56 -14.99
N ILE A 273 -7.73 -11.52 -14.97
CA ILE A 273 -8.10 -10.14 -14.63
C ILE A 273 -9.12 -9.59 -15.62
N TRP A 274 -8.90 -9.80 -16.92
CA TRP A 274 -9.85 -9.33 -17.92
C TRP A 274 -11.20 -10.05 -17.80
N ARG A 275 -11.21 -11.37 -17.58
CA ARG A 275 -12.44 -12.14 -17.40
C ARG A 275 -13.24 -11.70 -16.18
N SER A 276 -12.59 -11.43 -15.05
CA SER A 276 -13.28 -10.93 -13.86
C SER A 276 -13.94 -9.57 -14.10
N ASN A 277 -13.40 -8.79 -15.04
CA ASN A 277 -13.90 -7.47 -15.43
C ASN A 277 -14.76 -7.50 -16.72
N GLY A 278 -15.28 -8.68 -17.10
CA GLY A 278 -16.28 -8.79 -18.17
C GLY A 278 -15.73 -8.90 -19.59
N TRP A 279 -14.46 -9.27 -19.76
CA TRP A 279 -13.93 -9.72 -21.05
C TRP A 279 -14.64 -10.98 -21.54
N ASP A 280 -15.02 -11.00 -22.81
CA ASP A 280 -15.75 -12.10 -23.45
C ASP A 280 -14.89 -13.36 -23.69
N GLY A 281 -13.59 -13.29 -23.41
CA GLY A 281 -12.64 -14.38 -23.57
C GLY A 281 -12.13 -14.60 -25.00
N VAL A 282 -12.59 -13.80 -25.97
CA VAL A 282 -12.32 -13.99 -27.41
C VAL A 282 -11.83 -12.72 -28.08
N SER A 283 -12.43 -11.57 -27.75
CA SER A 283 -12.12 -10.27 -28.33
C SER A 283 -10.70 -9.82 -28.02
N GLU A 284 -10.09 -9.14 -28.98
CA GLU A 284 -8.78 -8.53 -28.76
C GLU A 284 -8.85 -7.39 -27.75
N ILE A 285 -7.81 -7.32 -26.92
CA ILE A 285 -7.62 -6.27 -25.94
C ILE A 285 -6.52 -5.32 -26.42
N TRP A 286 -6.84 -4.04 -26.43
CA TRP A 286 -5.92 -2.96 -26.72
C TRP A 286 -5.57 -2.20 -25.46
N ARG A 287 -4.28 -2.00 -25.19
CA ARG A 287 -3.80 -1.20 -24.07
C ARG A 287 -3.46 0.20 -24.52
N ILE A 288 -3.96 1.19 -23.79
CA ILE A 288 -3.50 2.57 -23.80
C ILE A 288 -2.62 2.76 -22.56
N GLU A 289 -1.38 3.18 -22.72
CA GLU A 289 -0.40 3.32 -21.63
C GLU A 289 0.28 4.69 -21.70
N PHE A 290 0.30 5.42 -20.59
CA PHE A 290 1.00 6.69 -20.44
C PHE A 290 2.14 6.56 -19.44
N ARG A 291 3.34 6.99 -19.82
CA ARG A 291 4.55 6.91 -19.01
C ARG A 291 4.97 8.31 -18.57
N PHE A 292 4.85 8.58 -17.27
CA PHE A 292 5.23 9.84 -16.65
C PHE A 292 6.59 9.68 -15.98
N LYS A 293 7.59 10.44 -16.43
CA LYS A 293 8.95 10.39 -15.86
C LYS A 293 9.19 11.51 -14.86
N ARG A 294 10.27 11.38 -14.11
CA ARG A 294 10.67 12.32 -13.04
C ARG A 294 10.67 13.77 -13.47
N LYS A 295 11.10 14.09 -14.70
CA LYS A 295 11.10 15.47 -15.22
C LYS A 295 9.69 16.06 -15.27
N PHE A 296 8.71 15.28 -15.73
CA PHE A 296 7.31 15.67 -15.75
C PHE A 296 6.75 15.81 -14.33
N LEU A 297 6.94 14.80 -13.49
CA LEU A 297 6.44 14.81 -12.11
C LEU A 297 6.99 16.02 -11.31
N ASN A 298 8.27 16.31 -11.46
CA ASN A 298 8.92 17.46 -10.82
C ASN A 298 8.36 18.81 -11.27
N LYS A 299 7.87 18.93 -12.51
CA LYS A 299 7.29 20.17 -13.04
C LYS A 299 6.01 20.57 -12.29
N TYR A 300 5.29 19.58 -11.76
CA TYR A 300 4.05 19.76 -11.00
C TYR A 300 4.25 19.55 -9.50
N ASP A 301 5.49 19.61 -9.02
CA ASP A 301 5.88 19.39 -7.63
C ASP A 301 5.45 18.03 -7.04
N LEU A 302 5.22 17.05 -7.92
CA LEU A 302 4.92 15.67 -7.54
C LEU A 302 6.23 14.95 -7.23
N ASN A 303 6.57 14.92 -5.94
CA ASN A 303 7.84 14.38 -5.46
C ASN A 303 7.65 13.06 -4.71
N GLU A 304 6.83 13.07 -3.66
CA GLU A 304 6.61 11.90 -2.82
C GLU A 304 5.82 10.83 -3.59
N ALA A 305 6.23 9.57 -3.45
CA ALA A 305 5.64 8.46 -4.19
C ALA A 305 4.14 8.29 -3.91
N PHE A 306 3.73 8.42 -2.65
CA PHE A 306 2.33 8.30 -2.26
C PHE A 306 1.48 9.47 -2.79
N SER A 307 2.00 10.70 -2.76
CA SER A 307 1.31 11.84 -3.36
C SER A 307 1.16 11.69 -4.87
N VAL A 308 2.04 10.96 -5.56
CA VAL A 308 1.85 10.64 -6.97
C VAL A 308 0.71 9.65 -7.18
N ILE A 309 0.58 8.65 -6.30
CA ILE A 309 -0.53 7.67 -6.33
C ILE A 309 -1.87 8.39 -6.14
N ASP A 310 -1.95 9.29 -5.15
CA ASP A 310 -3.13 10.13 -4.88
C ASP A 310 -3.53 11.03 -6.07
N GLN A 311 -2.69 11.13 -7.11
CA GLN A 311 -2.89 11.96 -8.29
C GLN A 311 -3.05 11.15 -9.59
N PHE A 312 -3.23 9.82 -9.51
CA PHE A 312 -3.40 8.99 -10.71
C PHE A 312 -4.57 9.45 -11.59
N GLU A 313 -5.72 9.78 -11.01
CA GLU A 313 -6.86 10.33 -11.75
C GLU A 313 -6.48 11.62 -12.48
N ALA A 314 -5.87 12.59 -11.78
CA ALA A 314 -5.47 13.87 -12.36
C ALA A 314 -4.42 13.71 -13.47
N LEU A 315 -3.44 12.82 -13.28
CA LEU A 315 -2.42 12.50 -14.26
C LEU A 315 -3.04 11.86 -15.52
N TRP A 316 -3.94 10.90 -15.33
CA TRP A 316 -4.65 10.24 -16.41
C TRP A 316 -5.53 11.21 -17.20
N LYS A 317 -6.27 12.06 -16.50
CA LYS A 317 -7.11 13.11 -17.09
C LYS A 317 -6.29 14.07 -17.94
N TYR A 318 -5.19 14.61 -17.40
CA TYR A 318 -4.28 15.46 -18.17
C TYR A 318 -3.75 14.73 -19.42
N ALA A 319 -3.34 13.47 -19.26
CA ALA A 319 -2.78 12.69 -20.37
C ALA A 319 -3.80 12.45 -21.51
N THR A 320 -5.06 12.20 -21.17
CA THR A 320 -6.11 11.80 -22.13
C THR A 320 -6.99 12.96 -22.62
N GLU A 321 -7.05 14.08 -21.90
CA GLU A 321 -7.84 15.26 -22.31
C GLU A 321 -6.96 16.34 -22.96
N GLU A 322 -5.76 16.57 -22.41
CA GLU A 322 -4.92 17.70 -22.80
C GLU A 322 -3.69 17.33 -23.61
N TRP A 323 -3.07 16.18 -23.34
CA TRP A 323 -1.79 15.80 -23.93
C TRP A 323 -1.95 14.95 -25.19
N LEU A 324 -2.85 13.96 -25.16
CA LEU A 324 -3.22 13.11 -26.29
C LEU A 324 -4.73 12.88 -26.29
N ARG A 325 -5.41 13.23 -27.38
CA ARG A 325 -6.86 13.07 -27.54
C ARG A 325 -7.21 12.41 -28.86
N PHE A 326 -8.02 11.37 -28.83
CA PHE A 326 -8.56 10.70 -30.03
C PHE A 326 -9.91 11.34 -30.41
N VAL A 327 -10.02 11.82 -31.64
CA VAL A 327 -11.16 12.65 -32.11
C VAL A 327 -12.02 11.90 -33.13
N ASP A 328 -13.31 12.23 -33.17
CA ASP A 328 -14.25 11.65 -34.14
C ASP A 328 -14.23 12.44 -35.45
N LEU A 329 -13.59 11.85 -36.48
CA LEU A 329 -13.51 12.43 -37.82
C LEU A 329 -14.84 12.39 -38.59
N ASN A 330 -15.84 11.63 -38.14
CA ASN A 330 -17.10 11.45 -38.87
C ASN A 330 -18.18 12.48 -38.49
N GLN A 331 -18.00 13.20 -37.38
CA GLN A 331 -19.04 14.11 -36.86
C GLN A 331 -18.98 15.53 -37.42
N SER A 332 -17.86 15.94 -38.00
CA SER A 332 -17.71 17.29 -38.54
C SER A 332 -16.73 17.31 -39.70
N ASN A 333 -17.03 18.13 -40.71
CA ASN A 333 -16.15 18.39 -41.85
C ASN A 333 -15.15 19.54 -41.54
N ASP A 334 -14.96 19.91 -40.27
CA ASP A 334 -13.98 20.93 -39.88
C ASP A 334 -12.56 20.40 -40.14
N SER A 335 -11.77 21.15 -40.90
CA SER A 335 -10.37 20.81 -41.20
C SER A 335 -9.46 20.94 -39.98
N ASN A 336 -9.91 21.63 -38.92
CA ASN A 336 -9.15 21.76 -37.68
C ASN A 336 -9.49 20.63 -36.68
N THR A 337 -8.67 19.59 -36.68
CA THR A 337 -8.82 18.41 -35.81
C THR A 337 -8.90 18.74 -34.32
N SER A 338 -8.31 19.85 -33.86
CA SER A 338 -8.39 20.27 -32.45
C SER A 338 -9.79 20.67 -32.00
N ARG A 339 -10.68 21.04 -32.92
CA ARG A 339 -12.08 21.44 -32.65
C ARG A 339 -13.07 20.29 -32.77
N LEU A 340 -12.63 19.14 -33.29
CA LEU A 340 -13.48 17.97 -33.43
C LEU A 340 -13.83 17.39 -32.06
N PRO A 341 -15.05 16.82 -31.91
CA PRO A 341 -15.46 16.17 -30.68
C PRO A 341 -14.57 14.96 -30.38
N THR A 342 -14.47 14.63 -29.10
CA THR A 342 -13.77 13.43 -28.65
C THR A 342 -14.51 12.19 -29.15
N HIS A 343 -13.77 11.17 -29.61
CA HIS A 343 -14.40 9.93 -30.05
C HIS A 343 -15.02 9.18 -28.85
N PRO A 344 -16.20 8.54 -28.97
CA PRO A 344 -16.86 7.87 -27.84
C PRO A 344 -15.99 6.83 -27.11
N VAL A 345 -15.16 6.10 -27.87
CA VAL A 345 -14.16 5.19 -27.31
C VAL A 345 -13.18 5.91 -26.39
N TRP A 346 -12.77 7.13 -26.74
CA TRP A 346 -11.85 7.92 -25.95
C TRP A 346 -12.51 8.60 -24.75
N GLU A 347 -13.82 8.87 -24.81
CA GLU A 347 -14.59 9.31 -23.64
C GLU A 347 -14.58 8.22 -22.56
N LEU A 348 -14.73 6.95 -22.95
CA LEU A 348 -14.55 5.81 -22.04
C LEU A 348 -13.11 5.74 -21.50
N VAL A 349 -12.11 5.98 -22.36
CA VAL A 349 -10.70 6.03 -21.94
C VAL A 349 -10.48 7.11 -20.88
N GLN A 350 -11.03 8.30 -21.06
CA GLN A 350 -10.89 9.43 -20.14
C GLN A 350 -11.48 9.15 -18.76
N GLN A 351 -12.52 8.32 -18.66
CA GLN A 351 -13.21 7.97 -17.41
C GLN A 351 -12.55 6.85 -16.60
N ALA A 352 -11.47 6.25 -17.10
CA ALA A 352 -10.88 5.04 -16.53
C ALA A 352 -10.45 5.15 -15.05
N TYR A 353 -10.04 6.33 -14.60
CA TYR A 353 -9.54 6.57 -13.23
C TYR A 353 -10.48 7.46 -12.41
N SER A 354 -11.71 7.73 -12.89
CA SER A 354 -12.65 8.57 -12.14
C SER A 354 -13.23 7.83 -10.94
N VAL A 355 -13.39 8.51 -9.80
CA VAL A 355 -13.86 7.98 -8.48
C VAL A 355 -15.15 7.13 -8.56
N GLN A 356 -15.95 7.27 -9.62
CA GLN A 356 -17.16 6.45 -9.84
C GLN A 356 -16.86 5.03 -10.39
N HIS A 357 -15.63 4.75 -10.81
CA HIS A 357 -15.17 3.50 -11.41
C HIS A 357 -14.05 2.81 -10.63
N ASP A 358 -13.72 3.28 -9.41
CA ASP A 358 -12.82 2.59 -8.48
C ASP A 358 -13.48 1.34 -7.90
N THR A 359 -13.75 0.36 -8.76
CA THR A 359 -13.55 -1.03 -8.40
C THR A 359 -12.12 -1.39 -8.82
N CYS A 360 -11.14 -0.78 -8.16
CA CYS A 360 -9.90 -1.50 -7.93
C CYS A 360 -10.32 -2.70 -7.09
N THR A 361 -10.65 -3.82 -7.74
CA THR A 361 -11.04 -5.04 -7.06
C THR A 361 -9.79 -5.52 -6.32
N ALA A 362 -9.64 -5.09 -5.07
CA ALA A 362 -9.06 -5.98 -4.08
C ALA A 362 -9.79 -7.31 -4.22
N ASP A 363 -9.06 -8.41 -4.17
CA ASP A 363 -9.71 -9.70 -3.98
C ASP A 363 -10.63 -9.56 -2.74
N PRO A 364 -11.89 -10.04 -2.80
CA PRO A 364 -12.84 -9.90 -1.70
C PRO A 364 -12.29 -10.33 -0.33
N ALA A 365 -11.38 -11.31 -0.28
CA ALA A 365 -10.70 -11.74 0.93
C ALA A 365 -9.74 -10.67 1.48
N GLY A 366 -8.97 -10.00 0.61
CA GLY A 366 -8.10 -8.89 1.00
C GLY A 366 -8.85 -7.68 1.54
N GLU A 367 -10.04 -7.37 0.99
CA GLU A 367 -10.91 -6.33 1.56
C GLU A 367 -11.43 -6.73 2.95
N GLN A 368 -11.93 -7.96 3.05
CA GLN A 368 -12.46 -8.52 4.28
C GLN A 368 -11.41 -8.50 5.40
N GLU A 369 -10.18 -8.96 5.12
CA GLU A 369 -9.10 -9.01 6.10
C GLU A 369 -8.69 -7.63 6.59
N ASN A 370 -8.54 -6.65 5.68
CA ASN A 370 -8.21 -5.28 6.10
C ASN A 370 -9.30 -4.66 6.99
N ARG A 371 -10.58 -4.89 6.65
CA ARG A 371 -11.71 -4.45 7.48
C ARG A 371 -11.68 -5.14 8.84
N LEU A 372 -11.39 -6.44 8.90
CA LEU A 372 -11.25 -7.21 10.14
C LEU A 372 -10.10 -6.68 11.01
N GLN A 373 -8.92 -6.49 10.44
CA GLN A 373 -7.77 -5.94 11.15
C GLN A 373 -8.09 -4.57 11.74
N GLN A 374 -8.74 -3.70 10.97
CA GLN A 374 -9.15 -2.39 11.48
C GLN A 374 -10.11 -2.50 12.67
N ILE A 375 -11.20 -3.27 12.56
CA ILE A 375 -12.21 -3.33 13.63
C ILE A 375 -11.71 -4.04 14.89
N ILE A 376 -10.90 -5.09 14.77
CA ILE A 376 -10.25 -5.74 15.91
C ILE A 376 -9.36 -4.70 16.62
N GLN A 377 -8.65 -3.89 15.86
CA GLN A 377 -7.67 -2.99 16.38
C GLN A 377 -8.28 -1.72 17.01
N GLU A 378 -9.33 -1.17 16.41
CA GLU A 378 -10.00 0.08 16.82
C GLU A 378 -11.18 -0.15 17.76
N LYS A 379 -11.93 -1.25 17.58
CA LYS A 379 -13.21 -1.51 18.25
C LYS A 379 -13.34 -2.97 18.75
N PRO A 380 -12.35 -3.56 19.43
CA PRO A 380 -12.35 -4.98 19.78
C PRO A 380 -13.58 -5.40 20.60
N LEU A 381 -14.01 -4.57 21.56
CA LEU A 381 -15.21 -4.82 22.35
C LEU A 381 -16.48 -4.85 21.49
N GLN A 382 -16.60 -3.97 20.49
CA GLN A 382 -17.76 -3.98 19.59
C GLN A 382 -17.77 -5.20 18.68
N VAL A 383 -16.59 -5.69 18.28
CA VAL A 383 -16.47 -6.94 17.52
C VAL A 383 -16.99 -8.12 18.34
N VAL A 384 -16.52 -8.28 19.58
CA VAL A 384 -16.99 -9.35 20.48
C VAL A 384 -18.51 -9.26 20.68
N LYS A 385 -19.01 -8.05 20.98
CA LYS A 385 -20.43 -7.79 21.18
C LYS A 385 -21.28 -8.13 19.95
N GLN A 386 -20.82 -7.75 18.75
CA GLN A 386 -21.56 -8.00 17.52
C GLN A 386 -21.51 -9.48 17.11
N ALA A 387 -20.39 -10.17 17.33
CA ALA A 387 -20.27 -11.59 17.09
C ALA A 387 -21.21 -12.39 18.01
N GLU A 388 -21.24 -12.07 19.31
CA GLU A 388 -22.17 -12.70 20.26
C GLU A 388 -23.63 -12.34 19.95
N TYR A 389 -23.92 -11.11 19.52
CA TYR A 389 -25.26 -10.74 19.05
C TYR A 389 -25.71 -11.64 17.89
N ILE A 390 -24.87 -11.82 16.86
CA ILE A 390 -25.21 -12.62 15.69
C ILE A 390 -25.47 -14.09 16.08
N ARG A 391 -24.67 -14.64 16.99
CA ARG A 391 -24.86 -16.01 17.49
C ARG A 391 -26.15 -16.16 18.30
N LEU A 392 -26.41 -15.22 19.21
CA LEU A 392 -27.62 -15.21 20.03
C LEU A 392 -28.89 -15.01 19.19
N ASP A 393 -28.83 -14.13 18.19
CA ASP A 393 -29.95 -13.91 17.25
C ASP A 393 -30.28 -15.20 16.51
N GLU A 394 -29.28 -15.93 16.02
CA GLU A 394 -29.48 -17.21 15.34
C GLU A 394 -30.03 -18.30 16.28
N GLU A 395 -29.47 -18.45 17.49
CA GLU A 395 -29.99 -19.37 18.51
C GLU A 395 -31.45 -19.05 18.86
N LEU A 396 -31.79 -17.79 19.08
CA LEU A 396 -33.16 -17.37 19.40
C LEU A 396 -34.10 -17.56 18.21
N GLN A 397 -33.66 -17.31 16.97
CA GLN A 397 -34.46 -17.61 15.78
C GLN A 397 -34.80 -19.10 15.72
N THR A 398 -33.85 -20.01 16.00
CA THR A 398 -34.14 -21.45 16.02
C THR A 398 -35.11 -21.88 17.13
N VAL A 399 -35.11 -21.17 18.27
CA VAL A 399 -36.04 -21.44 19.38
C VAL A 399 -37.43 -20.83 19.12
N LEU A 400 -37.49 -19.72 18.38
CA LEU A 400 -38.72 -18.96 18.10
C LEU A 400 -39.40 -19.40 16.79
N THR A 401 -38.78 -20.25 15.98
CA THR A 401 -39.42 -20.87 14.81
C THR A 401 -40.45 -21.91 15.22
N TRP A 402 -41.73 -21.62 14.98
CA TRP A 402 -42.81 -22.59 15.17
C TRP A 402 -43.10 -23.32 13.86
N SER A 403 -43.32 -24.62 13.94
CA SER A 403 -43.83 -25.41 12.83
C SER A 403 -45.28 -25.05 12.49
N ASP A 404 -45.70 -25.31 11.25
CA ASP A 404 -47.09 -25.13 10.82
C ASP A 404 -48.08 -25.90 11.74
N GLU A 405 -47.66 -27.05 12.26
CA GLU A 405 -48.44 -27.89 13.19
C GLU A 405 -48.63 -27.22 14.56
N GLU A 406 -47.59 -26.59 15.12
CA GLU A 406 -47.63 -25.87 16.40
C GLU A 406 -48.46 -24.58 16.30
N LEU A 407 -48.31 -23.85 15.20
CA LEU A 407 -49.17 -22.72 14.87
C LEU A 407 -50.63 -23.16 14.74
N HIS A 408 -50.88 -24.29 14.05
CA HIS A 408 -52.22 -24.87 13.92
C HIS A 408 -52.83 -25.29 15.26
N GLN A 409 -52.04 -25.87 16.17
CA GLN A 409 -52.50 -26.27 17.51
C GLN A 409 -52.83 -25.06 18.39
N LEU A 410 -52.01 -24.01 18.36
CA LEU A 410 -52.27 -22.80 19.15
C LEU A 410 -53.59 -22.12 18.71
N VAL A 411 -53.80 -22.02 17.39
CA VAL A 411 -55.02 -21.47 16.79
C VAL A 411 -56.26 -22.34 17.09
N ARG A 412 -56.08 -23.66 17.31
CA ARG A 412 -57.17 -24.61 17.61
C ARG A 412 -57.44 -24.85 19.09
N SER A 413 -56.66 -24.28 20.02
CA SER A 413 -56.95 -24.43 21.45
C SER A 413 -58.40 -24.03 21.74
N GLU A 414 -59.13 -24.91 22.45
CA GLU A 414 -60.61 -24.97 22.49
C GLU A 414 -61.32 -23.76 23.13
N LYS A 415 -60.62 -22.63 23.29
CA LYS A 415 -61.16 -21.33 23.70
C LYS A 415 -60.61 -20.16 22.84
N GLY A 416 -60.43 -20.37 21.52
CA GLY A 416 -59.99 -19.35 20.54
C GLY A 416 -61.12 -18.61 19.79
N PRO A 417 -60.88 -17.42 19.19
CA PRO A 417 -61.92 -16.41 18.91
C PRO A 417 -62.68 -16.58 17.57
N VAL A 418 -63.93 -16.11 17.55
CA VAL A 418 -65.02 -16.37 16.58
C VAL A 418 -64.83 -15.82 15.13
N THR A 419 -63.68 -15.23 14.74
CA THR A 419 -63.52 -14.60 13.39
C THR A 419 -62.06 -14.58 12.88
N TRP A 420 -61.84 -14.81 11.57
CA TRP A 420 -60.54 -14.78 10.87
C TRP A 420 -59.65 -13.55 11.20
N SER A 421 -60.24 -12.37 11.30
CA SER A 421 -59.53 -11.12 11.65
C SER A 421 -58.92 -11.13 13.05
N ARG A 422 -59.52 -11.87 14.01
CA ARG A 422 -58.95 -12.02 15.36
C ARG A 422 -57.80 -13.02 15.39
N CYS A 423 -57.81 -14.06 14.54
CA CYS A 423 -56.65 -14.95 14.38
C CYS A 423 -55.44 -14.21 13.82
N LEU A 424 -55.62 -13.37 12.80
CA LEU A 424 -54.56 -12.50 12.28
C LEU A 424 -54.00 -11.55 13.35
N LEU A 425 -54.87 -10.96 14.16
CA LEU A 425 -54.46 -10.11 15.29
C LEU A 425 -53.73 -10.90 16.39
N SER A 426 -54.14 -12.13 16.68
CA SER A 426 -53.44 -13.00 17.64
C SER A 426 -52.07 -13.42 17.14
N VAL A 427 -51.92 -13.77 15.86
CA VAL A 427 -50.63 -14.06 15.24
C VAL A 427 -49.73 -12.82 15.28
N ALA A 428 -50.22 -11.66 14.84
CA ALA A 428 -49.46 -10.41 14.88
C ALA A 428 -49.05 -10.01 16.31
N PHE A 429 -49.94 -10.23 17.29
CA PHE A 429 -49.63 -9.96 18.70
C PHE A 429 -48.59 -10.93 19.27
N LEU A 430 -48.64 -12.21 18.89
CA LEU A 430 -47.63 -13.20 19.26
C LEU A 430 -46.28 -12.86 18.61
N THR A 431 -46.25 -12.55 17.32
CA THR A 431 -45.04 -12.08 16.62
C THR A 431 -44.46 -10.85 17.33
N PHE A 432 -45.29 -9.87 17.67
CA PHE A 432 -44.87 -8.67 18.41
C PHE A 432 -44.33 -8.98 19.82
N ILE A 433 -44.96 -9.90 20.56
CA ILE A 433 -44.47 -10.32 21.88
C ILE A 433 -43.13 -11.06 21.75
N LEU A 434 -43.00 -11.94 20.76
CA LEU A 434 -41.78 -12.71 20.51
C LEU A 434 -40.63 -11.79 20.09
N GLU A 435 -40.87 -10.83 19.19
CA GLU A 435 -39.89 -9.79 18.84
C GLU A 435 -39.49 -8.96 20.07
N LYS A 436 -40.44 -8.58 20.90
CA LYS A 436 -40.15 -7.80 22.12
C LYS A 436 -39.35 -8.62 23.15
N PHE A 437 -39.67 -9.90 23.31
CA PHE A 437 -38.93 -10.81 24.20
C PHE A 437 -37.51 -11.02 23.68
N HIS A 438 -37.36 -11.29 22.38
CA HIS A 438 -36.08 -11.41 21.69
C HIS A 438 -35.21 -10.17 21.93
N MET A 439 -35.73 -8.97 21.67
CA MET A 439 -35.02 -7.71 21.91
C MET A 439 -34.62 -7.50 23.38
N THR A 440 -35.47 -7.95 24.32
CA THR A 440 -35.21 -7.82 25.76
C THR A 440 -34.09 -8.76 26.21
N GLU A 441 -34.12 -10.02 25.79
CA GLU A 441 -33.11 -11.02 26.14
C GLU A 441 -31.75 -10.67 25.56
N VAL A 442 -31.71 -10.31 24.27
CA VAL A 442 -30.47 -9.87 23.62
C VAL A 442 -29.90 -8.63 24.30
N SER A 443 -30.72 -7.65 24.65
CA SER A 443 -30.27 -6.45 25.39
C SER A 443 -29.69 -6.80 26.77
N ALA A 444 -30.27 -7.77 27.48
CA ALA A 444 -29.80 -8.20 28.79
C ALA A 444 -28.44 -8.92 28.70
N GLN A 445 -28.29 -9.84 27.75
CA GLN A 445 -27.02 -10.53 27.49
C GLN A 445 -25.92 -9.57 27.05
N TYR A 446 -26.27 -8.60 26.19
CA TYR A 446 -25.37 -7.56 25.71
C TYR A 446 -24.84 -6.68 26.85
N ALA A 447 -25.72 -6.29 27.79
CA ALA A 447 -25.35 -5.53 28.98
C ALA A 447 -24.48 -6.34 29.95
N ALA A 448 -24.80 -7.62 30.15
CA ALA A 448 -24.01 -8.52 30.99
C ALA A 448 -22.59 -8.74 30.43
N LEU A 449 -22.48 -8.93 29.12
CA LEU A 449 -21.22 -9.04 28.41
C LEU A 449 -20.38 -7.77 28.56
N GLU A 450 -20.98 -6.60 28.35
CA GLU A 450 -20.33 -5.31 28.51
C GLU A 450 -19.81 -5.09 29.94
N GLU A 451 -20.60 -5.47 30.95
CA GLU A 451 -20.17 -5.41 32.34
C GLU A 451 -18.98 -6.33 32.61
N SER A 452 -19.03 -7.56 32.10
CA SER A 452 -17.96 -8.55 32.31
C SER A 452 -16.63 -8.16 31.67
N LEU A 453 -16.66 -7.32 30.62
CA LEU A 453 -15.49 -6.93 29.82
C LEU A 453 -14.98 -5.52 30.12
N ARG A 454 -15.59 -4.78 31.05
CA ARG A 454 -15.33 -3.36 31.31
C ARG A 454 -13.89 -3.02 31.68
N ASP A 455 -13.24 -3.89 32.46
CA ASP A 455 -11.88 -3.68 32.97
C ASP A 455 -10.83 -4.62 32.32
N VAL A 456 -11.20 -5.25 31.20
CA VAL A 456 -10.32 -6.19 30.50
C VAL A 456 -9.29 -5.40 29.67
N PRO A 457 -7.98 -5.73 29.75
CA PRO A 457 -6.96 -5.09 28.94
C PRO A 457 -7.27 -5.18 27.44
N VAL A 458 -6.96 -4.11 26.70
CA VAL A 458 -7.33 -4.01 25.27
C VAL A 458 -6.75 -5.14 24.40
N ASP A 459 -5.59 -5.68 24.77
CA ASP A 459 -4.97 -6.80 24.03
C ASP A 459 -5.74 -8.11 24.24
N VAL A 460 -6.22 -8.34 25.46
CA VAL A 460 -7.10 -9.48 25.76
C VAL A 460 -8.43 -9.33 25.02
N LEU A 461 -8.98 -8.11 24.93
CA LEU A 461 -10.17 -7.84 24.12
C LEU A 461 -9.95 -8.12 22.63
N ARG A 462 -8.75 -7.85 22.10
CA ARG A 462 -8.39 -8.17 20.70
C ARG A 462 -8.31 -9.67 20.46
N ASP A 463 -7.75 -10.41 21.40
CA ASP A 463 -7.67 -11.88 21.30
C ASP A 463 -9.06 -12.52 21.41
N LEU A 464 -9.92 -11.99 22.28
CA LEU A 464 -11.32 -12.38 22.36
C LEU A 464 -12.07 -12.05 21.07
N ALA A 465 -11.83 -10.87 20.47
CA ALA A 465 -12.42 -10.49 19.19
C ALA A 465 -12.01 -11.46 18.07
N ARG A 466 -10.71 -11.81 17.96
CA ARG A 466 -10.22 -12.81 16.99
C ARG A 466 -10.89 -14.17 17.20
N SER A 467 -11.01 -14.60 18.45
CA SER A 467 -11.64 -15.86 18.82
C SER A 467 -13.14 -15.88 18.48
N ALA A 468 -13.84 -14.77 18.71
CA ALA A 468 -15.26 -14.63 18.39
C ALA A 468 -15.51 -14.65 16.87
N LEU A 469 -14.64 -13.99 16.09
CA LEU A 469 -14.72 -14.00 14.62
C LEU A 469 -14.47 -15.39 14.02
N ALA A 470 -13.55 -16.16 14.60
CA ALA A 470 -13.28 -17.54 14.14
C ALA A 470 -14.47 -18.49 14.30
N GLY A 471 -15.45 -18.14 15.15
CA GLY A 471 -16.68 -18.90 15.34
C GLY A 471 -17.82 -18.55 14.38
N LEU A 472 -17.66 -17.55 13.50
CA LEU A 472 -18.70 -17.10 12.58
C LEU A 472 -18.58 -17.76 11.20
N SER A 473 -19.72 -17.96 10.55
CA SER A 473 -19.78 -18.35 9.12
C SER A 473 -19.42 -17.16 8.20
N PRO A 474 -19.10 -17.41 6.91
CA PRO A 474 -18.76 -16.33 5.96
C PRO A 474 -19.86 -15.26 5.84
N ASP A 475 -21.14 -15.66 5.78
CA ASP A 475 -22.25 -14.71 5.65
C ASP A 475 -22.41 -13.83 6.89
N GLN A 476 -22.22 -14.42 8.08
CA GLN A 476 -22.24 -13.69 9.36
C GLN A 476 -21.08 -12.71 9.47
N LEU A 477 -19.91 -13.08 8.95
CA LEU A 477 -18.73 -12.25 8.92
C LEU A 477 -18.95 -11.02 8.02
N THR A 478 -19.58 -11.20 6.85
CA THR A 478 -20.00 -10.09 5.98
C THR A 478 -20.98 -9.16 6.68
N GLN A 479 -22.03 -9.71 7.32
CA GLN A 479 -23.01 -8.92 8.07
C GLN A 479 -22.36 -8.08 9.18
N LEU A 480 -21.42 -8.67 9.92
CA LEU A 480 -20.68 -7.98 10.98
C LEU A 480 -19.83 -6.84 10.42
N LEU A 481 -19.12 -7.07 9.31
CA LEU A 481 -18.25 -6.08 8.69
C LEU A 481 -19.04 -4.89 8.14
N ASP A 482 -20.17 -5.14 7.50
CA ASP A 482 -21.05 -4.08 6.97
C ASP A 482 -21.60 -3.19 8.08
N HIS A 483 -21.81 -3.75 9.27
CA HIS A 483 -22.20 -2.98 10.44
C HIS A 483 -21.04 -2.18 11.06
N LEU A 484 -19.90 -2.81 11.31
CA LEU A 484 -18.82 -2.23 12.12
C LEU A 484 -17.81 -1.39 11.34
N SER A 485 -17.65 -1.69 10.05
CA SER A 485 -16.76 -0.99 9.12
C SER A 485 -17.41 -0.85 7.73
N PRO A 486 -18.38 0.08 7.56
CA PRO A 486 -19.02 0.35 6.26
C PRO A 486 -18.12 1.15 5.30
N LYS A 487 -16.85 1.37 5.67
CA LYS A 487 -15.89 2.19 4.91
C LYS A 487 -15.39 1.42 3.68
N SER A 488 -15.01 2.16 2.64
CA SER A 488 -14.39 1.56 1.46
C SER A 488 -13.02 0.95 1.79
N PHE A 489 -12.62 -0.06 1.02
CA PHE A 489 -11.29 -0.67 1.11
C PHE A 489 -10.16 0.38 1.16
N GLU A 490 -10.23 1.40 0.32
CA GLU A 490 -9.22 2.44 0.23
C GLU A 490 -9.08 3.24 1.53
N GLU A 491 -10.18 3.60 2.18
CA GLU A 491 -10.18 4.33 3.46
C GLU A 491 -9.61 3.48 4.60
N VAL A 492 -10.00 2.21 4.65
CA VAL A 492 -9.53 1.22 5.62
C VAL A 492 -8.02 1.04 5.46
N ARG A 493 -7.58 0.73 4.22
CA ARG A 493 -6.18 0.57 3.84
C ARG A 493 -5.37 1.82 4.15
N THR A 494 -5.85 3.00 3.82
CA THR A 494 -5.19 4.27 4.14
C THR A 494 -4.98 4.44 5.64
N THR A 495 -5.99 4.07 6.44
CA THR A 495 -5.93 4.15 7.89
C THR A 495 -4.90 3.17 8.47
N LEU A 496 -4.90 1.92 7.98
CA LEU A 496 -3.93 0.89 8.36
C LEU A 496 -2.52 1.27 7.95
N VAL A 497 -2.30 1.72 6.71
CA VAL A 497 -0.99 2.17 6.22
C VAL A 497 -0.47 3.35 7.05
N LYS A 498 -1.30 4.35 7.36
CA LYS A 498 -0.90 5.47 8.24
C LYS A 498 -0.49 4.99 9.62
N ARG A 499 -1.19 3.99 10.15
CA ARG A 499 -0.89 3.37 11.44
C ARG A 499 0.41 2.57 11.39
N ASP A 500 0.62 1.73 10.38
CA ASP A 500 1.82 0.91 10.24
C ASP A 500 3.06 1.77 10.06
N ARG A 501 2.96 2.83 9.25
CA ARG A 501 4.02 3.87 9.17
C ARG A 501 4.34 4.47 10.53
N ARG A 502 3.31 4.74 11.34
CA ARG A 502 3.50 5.28 12.69
C ARG A 502 4.19 4.27 13.61
N MET A 503 3.81 3.00 13.55
CA MET A 503 4.41 1.93 14.35
C MET A 503 5.88 1.69 13.96
N ALA A 504 6.16 1.55 12.66
CA ALA A 504 7.53 1.41 12.16
C ALA A 504 8.42 2.59 12.59
N LYS A 505 7.88 3.82 12.56
CA LYS A 505 8.59 5.00 13.04
C LYS A 505 8.83 4.98 14.56
N LEU A 506 7.88 4.47 15.34
CA LEU A 506 8.06 4.30 16.78
C LEU A 506 9.15 3.27 17.09
N ASP A 507 9.13 2.13 16.41
CA ASP A 507 10.12 1.07 16.58
C ASP A 507 11.53 1.56 16.20
N SER A 508 11.63 2.34 15.12
CA SER A 508 12.87 3.02 14.72
C SER A 508 13.40 3.98 15.79
N LEU A 509 12.52 4.80 16.38
CA LEU A 509 12.90 5.70 17.49
C LEU A 509 13.36 4.92 18.73
N ILE A 510 12.71 3.79 19.04
CA ILE A 510 13.09 2.91 20.16
C ILE A 510 14.46 2.28 19.90
N ALA A 511 14.72 1.80 18.68
CA ALA A 511 16.00 1.22 18.30
C ALA A 511 17.14 2.25 18.40
N LEU A 512 16.92 3.45 17.86
CA LEU A 512 17.87 4.56 17.98
C LEU A 512 18.12 4.93 19.44
N LEU A 513 17.06 5.07 20.23
CA LEU A 513 17.17 5.35 21.66
C LEU A 513 17.96 4.26 22.37
N ALA A 514 17.68 2.98 22.10
CA ALA A 514 18.38 1.86 22.71
C ALA A 514 19.89 1.85 22.35
N GLY A 515 20.24 2.15 21.10
CA GLY A 515 21.63 2.27 20.66
C GLY A 515 22.37 3.45 21.32
N ALA A 516 21.74 4.63 21.33
CA ALA A 516 22.27 5.82 21.98
C ALA A 516 22.39 5.62 23.50
N PHE A 517 21.41 4.98 24.12
CA PHE A 517 21.39 4.64 25.54
C PHE A 517 22.55 3.73 25.91
N ARG A 518 22.74 2.61 25.19
CA ARG A 518 23.87 1.69 25.43
C ARG A 518 25.21 2.40 25.29
N SER A 519 25.35 3.26 24.28
CA SER A 519 26.57 4.06 24.08
C SER A 519 26.79 5.07 25.20
N ALA A 520 25.74 5.76 25.65
CA ALA A 520 25.81 6.73 26.75
C ALA A 520 26.23 6.07 28.07
N VAL A 521 25.68 4.89 28.37
CA VAL A 521 26.03 4.09 29.55
C VAL A 521 27.45 3.54 29.45
N ALA A 522 27.88 3.07 28.27
CA ALA A 522 29.24 2.59 28.06
C ALA A 522 30.32 3.68 28.24
N LEU A 523 29.96 4.93 27.99
CA LEU A 523 30.83 6.11 28.20
C LEU A 523 30.71 6.71 29.60
N ALA A 524 29.76 6.26 30.42
CA ALA A 524 29.56 6.78 31.75
C ALA A 524 30.72 6.38 32.67
N PRO A 525 31.13 7.25 33.61
CA PRO A 525 32.13 6.91 34.60
C PRO A 525 31.70 5.64 35.37
N PRO A 526 32.57 4.63 35.54
CA PRO A 526 32.20 3.35 36.16
C PRO A 526 31.66 3.45 37.60
N ASP A 527 31.89 4.58 38.26
CA ASP A 527 31.42 4.94 39.61
C ASP A 527 30.03 5.60 39.64
N GLU A 528 29.49 6.01 38.49
CA GLU A 528 28.15 6.62 38.37
C GLU A 528 27.04 5.62 37.98
N ILE A 529 27.40 4.39 37.59
CA ILE A 529 26.50 3.32 37.14
C ILE A 529 26.16 2.38 38.33
N GLY A 530 24.89 2.02 38.53
CA GLY A 530 24.46 1.18 39.67
C GLY A 530 24.91 -0.28 39.58
N GLU A 531 25.25 -0.91 40.71
CA GLU A 531 25.85 -2.26 40.78
C GLU A 531 24.87 -3.32 41.33
N ILE A 532 24.94 -4.57 40.83
CA ILE A 532 24.38 -5.78 41.48
C ILE A 532 25.55 -6.66 41.96
N SER A 533 25.57 -7.01 43.25
CA SER A 533 26.57 -7.96 43.78
C SER A 533 26.21 -9.41 43.40
N SER A 534 27.14 -10.13 42.77
CA SER A 534 26.95 -11.56 42.48
C SER A 534 26.97 -12.41 43.78
N ILE A 535 26.19 -13.50 43.77
CA ILE A 535 26.01 -14.42 44.90
C ILE A 535 27.27 -15.29 45.16
N SER A 536 28.27 -15.29 44.26
CA SER A 536 29.39 -16.24 44.29
C SER A 536 30.74 -15.67 44.73
N GLY A 537 30.78 -14.52 45.43
CA GLY A 537 32.01 -14.00 46.03
C GLY A 537 33.04 -13.42 45.05
N GLN A 538 32.79 -13.45 43.74
CA GLN A 538 33.50 -12.65 42.75
C GLN A 538 32.66 -11.40 42.39
N ARG A 539 33.16 -10.22 42.75
CA ARG A 539 32.59 -8.93 42.31
C ARG A 539 32.85 -8.73 40.82
N VAL A 540 31.94 -9.21 39.97
CA VAL A 540 31.89 -8.83 38.56
C VAL A 540 30.97 -7.62 38.45
N ARG A 541 31.48 -6.49 37.95
CA ARG A 541 30.68 -5.28 37.69
C ARG A 541 29.85 -5.50 36.43
N GLN A 542 28.52 -5.47 36.55
CA GLN A 542 27.61 -5.51 35.39
C GLN A 542 26.63 -4.34 35.44
N PRO A 543 26.33 -3.69 34.29
CA PRO A 543 25.34 -2.61 34.21
C PRO A 543 23.92 -3.10 34.58
N ASP A 544 23.14 -2.27 35.26
CA ASP A 544 21.76 -2.54 35.67
C ASP A 544 20.81 -1.61 34.90
N LEU A 545 19.98 -2.18 34.02
CA LEU A 545 19.09 -1.43 33.12
C LEU A 545 18.29 -0.34 33.85
N TYR A 546 17.81 -0.62 35.05
CA TYR A 546 17.04 0.33 35.84
C TYR A 546 17.90 1.52 36.32
N SER A 547 19.06 1.25 36.92
CA SER A 547 19.99 2.29 37.38
C SER A 547 20.54 3.12 36.23
N ASP A 548 20.87 2.45 35.12
CA ASP A 548 21.35 3.05 33.89
C ASP A 548 20.30 3.99 33.30
N ALA A 549 19.02 3.57 33.33
CA ALA A 549 17.92 4.37 32.82
C ALA A 549 17.71 5.64 33.65
N LEU A 550 17.76 5.52 34.96
CA LEU A 550 17.70 6.67 35.87
C LEU A 550 18.85 7.65 35.64
N TRP A 551 20.06 7.13 35.40
CA TRP A 551 21.22 7.96 35.11
C TRP A 551 21.06 8.72 33.78
N VAL A 552 20.65 8.03 32.71
CA VAL A 552 20.45 8.66 31.38
C VAL A 552 19.35 9.71 31.44
N LEU A 553 18.21 9.42 32.08
CA LEU A 553 17.12 10.38 32.29
C LEU A 553 17.61 11.65 32.98
N LYS A 554 18.46 11.52 33.99
CA LYS A 554 19.06 12.66 34.69
C LYS A 554 19.98 13.49 33.78
N LYS A 555 20.83 12.84 32.97
CA LYS A 555 21.69 13.55 32.01
C LYS A 555 20.88 14.26 30.92
N MET A 556 19.78 13.67 30.46
CA MET A 556 18.85 14.33 29.52
C MET A 556 18.24 15.57 30.15
N GLN A 557 17.78 15.49 31.39
CA GLN A 557 17.24 16.62 32.13
C GLN A 557 18.28 17.74 32.30
N ASP A 558 19.50 17.41 32.71
CA ASP A 558 20.59 18.39 32.85
C ASP A 558 20.94 19.06 31.51
N TYR A 559 20.90 18.30 30.41
CA TYR A 559 21.11 18.81 29.07
C TYR A 559 20.02 19.79 28.63
N ASP A 560 18.74 19.43 28.77
CA ASP A 560 17.62 20.29 28.40
C ASP A 560 17.61 21.57 29.25
N LYS A 561 17.88 21.45 30.56
CA LYS A 561 18.05 22.62 31.45
C LYS A 561 19.17 23.54 30.98
N LYS A 562 20.33 23.00 30.59
CA LYS A 562 21.45 23.78 30.04
C LYS A 562 21.11 24.45 28.71
N LYS A 563 20.17 23.89 27.95
CA LYS A 563 19.70 24.42 26.67
C LYS A 563 18.44 25.28 26.78
N GLU A 564 17.97 25.56 27.99
CA GLU A 564 16.73 26.30 28.26
C GLU A 564 15.51 25.66 27.54
N ARG A 565 15.50 24.33 27.45
CA ARG A 565 14.42 23.55 26.85
C ARG A 565 13.55 22.94 27.93
N VAL A 566 12.26 22.83 27.64
CA VAL A 566 11.28 22.18 28.50
C VAL A 566 10.88 20.86 27.84
N TYR A 567 11.01 19.74 28.57
CA TYR A 567 10.76 18.40 28.04
C TYR A 567 9.36 18.26 27.40
N CYS A 568 8.30 18.67 28.11
CA CYS A 568 6.92 18.61 27.62
C CYS A 568 6.72 19.43 26.33
N GLU A 569 7.36 20.59 26.25
CA GLU A 569 7.36 21.44 25.05
C GLU A 569 8.07 20.78 23.87
N GLU A 570 9.23 20.15 24.09
CA GLU A 570 9.94 19.44 23.04
C GLU A 570 9.12 18.25 22.53
N VAL A 571 8.44 17.51 23.42
CA VAL A 571 7.51 16.45 23.05
C VAL A 571 6.36 16.99 22.20
N TRP A 572 5.76 18.11 22.58
CA TRP A 572 4.66 18.71 21.85
C TRP A 572 5.08 19.33 20.50
N LYS A 573 6.24 19.97 20.43
CA LYS A 573 6.84 20.43 19.16
C LYS A 573 7.08 19.27 18.21
N LYS A 574 7.56 18.13 18.72
CA LYS A 574 7.70 16.91 17.92
C LYS A 574 6.33 16.39 17.48
N ARG A 575 5.32 16.38 18.35
CA ARG A 575 3.94 16.00 17.97
C ARG A 575 3.36 16.90 16.88
N LEU A 576 3.60 18.21 16.96
CA LEU A 576 3.23 19.17 15.92
C LEU A 576 4.00 18.92 14.62
N ALA A 577 5.33 18.75 14.69
CA ALA A 577 6.18 18.47 13.53
C ALA A 577 5.81 17.16 12.82
N TYR A 578 5.29 16.19 13.56
CA TYR A 578 4.77 14.94 13.02
C TYR A 578 3.28 14.99 12.67
N GLY A 579 2.62 16.16 12.79
CA GLY A 579 1.22 16.35 12.40
C GLY A 579 0.19 15.71 13.31
N PHE A 580 0.56 15.28 14.53
CA PHE A 580 -0.36 14.64 15.48
C PHE A 580 -1.27 15.62 16.23
N ILE A 581 -0.88 16.89 16.28
CA ILE A 581 -1.67 17.97 16.85
C ILE A 581 -1.59 19.16 15.90
N THR A 582 -2.66 19.93 15.79
CA THR A 582 -2.63 21.20 15.07
C THR A 582 -1.94 22.26 15.91
N ALA A 583 -1.43 23.31 15.26
CA ALA A 583 -0.85 24.45 15.97
C ALA A 583 -1.87 25.10 16.94
N GLN A 584 -3.14 25.13 16.53
CA GLN A 584 -4.23 25.61 17.39
C GLN A 584 -4.42 24.76 18.63
N ARG A 585 -4.45 23.42 18.49
CA ARG A 585 -4.63 22.52 19.63
C ARG A 585 -3.43 22.53 20.57
N LEU A 586 -2.22 22.72 20.05
CA LEU A 586 -1.03 22.95 20.87
C LEU A 586 -1.17 24.21 21.74
N GLU A 587 -1.68 25.30 21.18
CA GLU A 587 -1.90 26.56 21.88
C GLU A 587 -2.97 26.44 22.99
N GLU A 588 -4.01 25.64 22.74
CA GLU A 588 -5.06 25.32 23.72
C GLU A 588 -4.53 24.48 24.89
N GLU A 589 -3.74 23.43 24.60
CA GLU A 589 -3.12 22.57 25.61
C GLU A 589 -2.11 23.35 26.49
N ARG A 590 -1.31 24.25 25.89
CA ARG A 590 -0.41 25.16 26.63
C ARG A 590 -1.15 26.04 27.63
N LYS A 591 -2.33 26.54 27.26
CA LYS A 591 -3.17 27.36 28.15
C LYS A 591 -3.83 26.54 29.25
N TYR A 592 -4.16 25.28 28.97
CA TYR A 592 -4.90 24.42 29.90
C TYR A 592 -4.01 23.78 30.96
N TYR A 593 -2.85 23.24 30.57
CA TYR A 593 -1.95 22.52 31.47
C TYR A 593 -0.81 23.38 32.03
N GLY A 594 -0.57 24.56 31.45
CA GLY A 594 0.61 25.35 31.74
C GLY A 594 1.88 24.74 31.11
N VAL A 595 2.89 25.58 30.87
CA VAL A 595 4.15 25.17 30.21
C VAL A 595 5.19 24.67 31.24
N ASP A 596 4.92 24.80 32.52
CA ASP A 596 5.88 24.54 33.58
C ASP A 596 5.59 23.23 34.31
N LEU A 597 6.62 22.38 34.43
CA LEU A 597 6.83 21.71 35.70
C LEU A 597 7.40 22.80 36.62
N ALA A 598 6.63 23.20 37.64
CA ALA A 598 7.09 24.19 38.60
C ALA A 598 8.41 23.72 39.22
N PRO A 599 9.30 24.64 39.67
CA PRO A 599 10.50 24.25 40.42
C PRO A 599 10.21 23.30 41.60
N ALA A 600 8.99 23.35 42.15
CA ALA A 600 8.48 22.43 43.15
C ALA A 600 8.29 20.99 42.64
N ASP A 601 7.74 20.80 41.44
CA ASP A 601 7.53 19.48 40.82
C ASP A 601 8.88 18.79 40.57
N TRP A 602 9.90 19.57 40.17
CA TRP A 602 11.27 19.07 40.03
C TRP A 602 11.91 18.69 41.37
N SER A 603 11.60 19.42 42.44
CA SER A 603 12.03 19.06 43.80
C SER A 603 11.40 17.75 44.24
N GLU A 604 10.12 17.53 43.91
CA GLU A 604 9.38 16.31 44.24
C GLU A 604 9.88 15.10 43.44
N ILE A 605 10.14 15.27 42.14
CA ILE A 605 10.77 14.25 41.27
C ILE A 605 12.17 13.88 41.79
N ASN A 606 13.00 14.87 42.15
CA ASN A 606 14.32 14.60 42.75
C ASN A 606 14.20 13.86 44.08
N THR A 607 13.19 14.20 44.90
CA THR A 607 12.91 13.51 46.16
C THR A 607 12.51 12.04 45.93
N VAL A 608 11.72 11.76 44.88
CA VAL A 608 11.38 10.39 44.46
C VAL A 608 12.63 9.64 43.98
N PHE A 609 13.49 10.27 43.17
CA PHE A 609 14.75 9.68 42.73
C PHE A 609 15.70 9.37 43.91
N ASP A 610 15.78 10.25 44.91
CA ASP A 610 16.62 10.04 46.10
C ASP A 610 16.06 8.94 47.04
N LYS A 611 14.74 8.82 47.15
CA LYS A 611 14.07 7.71 47.85
C LYS A 611 14.33 6.36 47.16
N LEU A 612 14.28 6.33 45.83
CA LEU A 612 14.55 5.11 45.04
C LEU A 612 16.02 4.68 45.08
N ARG A 613 16.96 5.62 45.27
CA ARG A 613 18.39 5.31 45.50
C ARG A 613 18.66 4.82 46.92
N SER A 614 17.99 5.39 47.92
CA SER A 614 18.22 5.03 49.33
C SER A 614 17.66 3.67 49.74
N SER A 615 16.63 3.16 49.05
CA SER A 615 16.08 1.81 49.26
C SER A 615 17.02 0.67 48.84
N ARG A 616 18.17 0.97 48.20
CA ARG A 616 19.18 -0.02 47.75
C ARG A 616 20.46 -0.05 48.60
N LYS A 617 20.64 0.81 49.61
CA LYS A 617 21.77 0.64 50.55
C LYS A 617 21.45 -0.52 51.50
N PRO A 618 22.31 -1.56 51.61
CA PRO A 618 22.15 -2.55 52.67
C PRO A 618 22.19 -1.81 54.00
N GLN A 619 21.21 -2.04 54.88
CA GLN A 619 21.36 -1.67 56.28
C GLN A 619 22.68 -2.25 56.77
N GLN A 620 23.65 -1.39 57.07
CA GLN A 620 24.82 -1.80 57.85
C GLN A 620 24.26 -2.35 59.16
N LYS A 621 24.30 -3.67 59.32
CA LYS A 621 24.17 -4.30 60.64
C LYS A 621 25.32 -3.75 61.47
N ASN A 622 25.03 -2.80 62.34
CA ASN A 622 25.87 -2.49 63.50
C ASN A 622 25.92 -3.75 64.37
N SER A 623 26.93 -4.60 64.16
CA SER A 623 27.35 -5.60 65.13
C SER A 623 28.63 -5.10 65.80
N SER A 624 28.47 -4.15 66.70
CA SER A 624 29.42 -3.86 67.77
C SER A 624 28.74 -4.21 69.09
N ILE A 625 28.83 -5.48 69.48
CA ILE A 625 28.68 -5.86 70.89
C ILE A 625 29.90 -6.71 71.21
N GLY A 626 30.74 -6.15 72.07
CA GLY A 626 31.94 -6.78 72.60
C GLY A 626 31.60 -7.98 73.46
N ALA A 627 32.61 -8.83 73.62
CA ALA A 627 32.63 -9.87 74.62
C ALA A 627 32.40 -9.28 76.01
N ASP A 628 31.39 -9.79 76.71
CA ASP A 628 31.47 -10.02 78.15
C ASP A 628 30.83 -11.39 78.42
N TYR A 629 31.70 -12.31 78.84
CA TYR A 629 31.35 -13.43 79.69
C TYR A 629 31.04 -12.84 81.07
N ASP A 630 29.81 -13.00 81.57
CA ASP A 630 29.52 -13.48 82.92
C ASP A 630 28.03 -13.38 83.26
N ASP A 631 27.58 -14.32 84.09
CA ASP A 631 26.29 -14.46 84.76
C ASP A 631 25.05 -14.93 83.96
N LEU A 632 25.03 -16.25 83.74
CA LEU A 632 23.84 -17.05 84.00
C LEU A 632 23.82 -17.44 85.48
N ASN A 633 23.01 -16.74 86.26
CA ASN A 633 22.33 -17.30 87.43
C ASN A 633 20.85 -16.95 87.32
N ASP A 634 20.01 -17.94 87.66
CA ASP A 634 18.55 -17.97 87.67
C ASP A 634 17.82 -18.19 86.31
N ILE A 635 17.75 -19.45 85.87
CA ILE A 635 16.59 -20.35 86.12
C ILE A 635 16.86 -21.70 85.41
N ALA A 636 17.12 -22.72 86.25
CA ALA A 636 17.12 -24.19 86.07
C ALA A 636 17.60 -24.81 84.74
#